data_AF-A0A136JKN3-F1
#
_entry.id   AF-A0A136JKN3-F1
#
_cell.length_a   1.000
_cell.length_b   1.000
_cell.length_c   1.000
_cell.angle_alpha   90.00
_cell.angle_beta   90.00
_cell.angle_gamma   90.00
#
_symmetry.space_group_name_H-M   'P 1'
#
loop_
_entity.id
_entity.type
_entity.pdbx_description
1 polymer ?
#
loop_
_entity_poly.entity_id
_entity_poly.type
_entity_poly.pdbx_seq_one_letter_code
_entity_poly.pdbx_strand_id
1 'polypeptide(L)'
;MATTEDVHMSSAEPVAAATTRAGSQRRSVSKEPSVPQPPSAASQQQRDPAQQPAVSQALQPPASPPLPTRHVQLTPGPRAAGFQNLLDKSLESTLKKVSWDNFAACYPTIAAQAPATLKAVQKQMIDRLGTLCRREFQSIYEQRQVVAKMNELESLISEASRRKDEAGMQGIEEPPVPPHTLPAEQVFAAHLAPHLKQQQSQLNAKLQTVQAHNAKLFDEVQRQRAEMESLVQLLEKTLEDIDNASQMMDEVADDLARETRTVEMEMAEK
;
A
#
# COMPACT_ATOMS: atom_id res chain seq x y z
N MET A 1 20.11 -35.37 46.47
CA MET A 1 20.21 -34.01 47.01
C MET A 1 19.35 -33.13 46.10
N ALA A 2 18.02 -33.05 46.23
CA ALA A 2 17.16 -32.60 47.35
C ALA A 2 17.24 -31.09 47.62
N THR A 3 16.07 -30.47 47.86
CA THR A 3 15.66 -29.04 47.91
C THR A 3 15.11 -28.54 46.56
N THR A 4 13.80 -28.37 46.30
CA THR A 4 12.59 -28.03 47.07
C THR A 4 12.58 -26.59 47.61
N GLU A 5 11.79 -25.72 46.98
CA GLU A 5 10.93 -24.77 47.67
C GLU A 5 9.70 -24.41 46.82
N ASP A 6 8.56 -24.85 47.34
CA ASP A 6 7.18 -24.51 47.06
C ASP A 6 6.85 -23.20 47.79
N VAL A 7 6.16 -22.23 47.16
CA VAL A 7 5.10 -21.47 47.87
C VAL A 7 3.98 -21.14 46.90
N HIS A 8 2.79 -21.49 47.39
CA HIS A 8 1.51 -21.60 46.76
C HIS A 8 0.65 -20.34 47.04
N MET A 9 -0.36 -20.15 46.18
CA MET A 9 -1.75 -19.79 46.52
C MET A 9 -2.23 -18.32 46.61
N SER A 10 -3.43 -18.18 46.00
CA SER A 10 -4.55 -17.29 46.32
C SER A 10 -4.51 -15.83 45.87
N SER A 11 -5.61 -15.19 45.47
CA SER A 11 -6.99 -15.56 45.09
C SER A 11 -7.71 -14.26 44.69
N ALA A 12 -8.75 -14.41 43.87
CA ALA A 12 -10.00 -13.62 43.86
C ALA A 12 -10.08 -12.21 43.22
N GLU A 13 -11.07 -12.12 42.33
CA GLU A 13 -11.72 -10.97 41.67
C GLU A 13 -12.59 -10.11 42.66
N PRO A 14 -13.66 -9.39 42.23
CA PRO A 14 -13.73 -8.04 41.65
C PRO A 14 -14.65 -7.10 42.47
N VAL A 15 -14.71 -5.79 42.18
CA VAL A 15 -15.83 -4.93 42.65
C VAL A 15 -16.25 -3.90 41.60
N ALA A 16 -17.57 -3.78 41.48
CA ALA A 16 -18.35 -3.11 40.45
C ALA A 16 -18.64 -1.61 40.71
N ALA A 17 -18.96 -0.94 39.60
CA ALA A 17 -20.01 0.05 39.34
C ALA A 17 -20.51 1.00 40.46
N ALA A 18 -20.56 2.30 40.14
CA ALA A 18 -21.70 3.15 40.49
C ALA A 18 -21.90 4.32 39.50
N THR A 19 -23.07 4.27 38.87
CA THR A 19 -23.77 5.29 38.08
C THR A 19 -24.08 6.56 38.88
N THR A 20 -24.03 7.74 38.26
CA THR A 20 -24.97 8.85 38.56
C THR A 20 -25.25 9.68 37.31
N ARG A 21 -26.51 10.10 37.19
CA ARG A 21 -27.26 10.60 36.05
C ARG A 21 -27.66 12.05 36.30
N ALA A 22 -27.56 12.93 35.28
CA ALA A 22 -28.31 14.18 35.04
C ALA A 22 -27.46 15.05 34.07
N GLY A 23 -27.93 15.76 33.05
CA GLY A 23 -29.25 16.28 32.73
C GLY A 23 -29.11 17.73 32.27
N SER A 24 -29.44 18.00 31.00
CA SER A 24 -29.97 19.27 30.47
C SER A 24 -29.07 20.50 30.21
N GLN A 25 -28.85 20.75 28.91
CA GLN A 25 -28.97 22.01 28.12
C GLN A 25 -28.76 23.41 28.77
N ARG A 26 -27.89 24.23 28.13
CA ARG A 26 -28.09 25.65 27.68
C ARG A 26 -26.80 26.14 26.99
N ARG A 27 -26.79 26.47 25.68
CA ARG A 27 -26.97 27.79 25.01
C ARG A 27 -26.03 28.94 25.44
N SER A 28 -25.07 29.30 24.57
CA SER A 28 -24.49 30.66 24.29
C SER A 28 -23.20 30.47 23.45
N VAL A 29 -23.10 30.76 22.15
CA VAL A 29 -23.00 32.06 21.42
C VAL A 29 -21.74 32.89 21.75
N SER A 30 -20.88 33.05 20.72
CA SER A 30 -19.82 34.07 20.47
C SER A 30 -18.57 34.01 21.36
N LYS A 31 -17.34 34.28 20.90
CA LYS A 31 -16.86 35.31 19.94
C LYS A 31 -15.37 35.05 19.59
N GLU A 32 -14.99 35.18 18.32
CA GLU A 32 -13.60 35.27 17.84
C GLU A 32 -12.90 36.56 18.30
N PRO A 33 -11.57 36.57 18.49
CA PRO A 33 -10.76 37.78 18.45
C PRO A 33 -9.97 37.90 17.13
N SER A 34 -10.15 39.07 16.54
CA SER A 34 -9.57 39.63 15.32
C SER A 34 -8.06 39.96 15.40
N VAL A 35 -7.34 39.69 14.31
CA VAL A 35 -5.94 40.12 14.05
C VAL A 35 -5.92 41.48 13.31
N PRO A 36 -5.02 42.42 13.64
CA PRO A 36 -4.98 43.75 13.00
C PRO A 36 -4.09 43.79 11.73
N GLN A 37 -4.57 44.50 10.69
CA GLN A 37 -3.86 44.89 9.47
C GLN A 37 -3.07 46.21 9.65
N PRO A 38 -1.97 46.43 8.90
CA PRO A 38 -1.43 47.76 8.63
C PRO A 38 -1.78 48.28 7.21
N PRO A 39 -1.64 49.60 6.96
CA PRO A 39 -2.41 50.32 5.95
C PRO A 39 -1.76 50.42 4.56
N SER A 40 -2.61 50.63 3.56
CA SER A 40 -2.28 50.90 2.15
C SER A 40 -1.85 52.35 1.91
N ALA A 41 -0.79 52.54 1.13
CA ALA A 41 -0.46 53.80 0.46
C ALA A 41 -0.64 53.63 -1.05
N ALA A 42 -1.38 54.55 -1.65
CA ALA A 42 -1.73 54.59 -3.06
C ALA A 42 -0.66 55.29 -3.90
N SER A 43 -0.45 54.83 -5.14
CA SER A 43 -0.01 55.67 -6.26
C SER A 43 -0.49 55.09 -7.59
N GLN A 44 -1.14 55.98 -8.34
CA GLN A 44 -1.62 55.98 -9.74
C GLN A 44 -0.51 55.61 -10.75
N GLN A 45 -0.69 55.25 -12.03
CA GLN A 45 -1.81 54.97 -12.94
C GLN A 45 -1.18 54.84 -14.35
N GLN A 46 -1.42 53.76 -15.11
CA GLN A 46 -1.31 53.78 -16.58
C GLN A 46 -2.21 52.72 -17.22
N ARG A 47 -3.14 53.22 -18.06
CA ARG A 47 -4.10 52.60 -19.00
C ARG A 47 -3.35 51.95 -20.19
N ASP A 48 -3.81 51.01 -21.03
CA ASP A 48 -5.06 50.31 -21.46
C ASP A 48 -4.60 49.26 -22.55
N PRO A 49 -5.42 48.43 -23.25
CA PRO A 49 -6.64 47.67 -22.90
C PRO A 49 -6.73 46.22 -23.50
N ALA A 50 -7.84 45.52 -23.17
CA ALA A 50 -8.46 44.31 -23.79
C ALA A 50 -7.76 42.95 -23.53
N GLN A 51 -8.41 41.90 -23.00
CA GLN A 51 -9.69 41.30 -23.40
C GLN A 51 -10.17 40.29 -22.32
N GLN A 52 -11.46 40.27 -21.97
CA GLN A 52 -12.19 39.19 -21.26
C GLN A 52 -13.36 38.76 -22.18
N PRO A 53 -14.15 37.66 -21.94
CA PRO A 53 -14.23 36.77 -20.77
C PRO A 53 -14.41 35.24 -21.08
N ALA A 54 -14.64 34.48 -20.00
CA ALA A 54 -15.41 33.22 -19.88
C ALA A 54 -14.59 31.92 -19.71
N VAL A 55 -14.60 31.33 -18.50
CA VAL A 55 -15.58 30.30 -18.09
C VAL A 55 -15.45 29.97 -16.59
N SER A 56 -16.55 30.07 -15.87
CA SER A 56 -16.73 29.49 -14.54
C SER A 56 -17.04 27.99 -14.69
N GLN A 57 -16.25 27.11 -14.07
CA GLN A 57 -16.67 25.72 -13.84
C GLN A 57 -16.52 25.37 -12.36
N ALA A 58 -17.61 24.84 -11.84
CA ALA A 58 -17.83 24.45 -10.46
C ALA A 58 -16.92 23.29 -10.04
N LEU A 59 -16.38 23.39 -8.82
CA LEU A 59 -15.67 22.31 -8.14
C LEU A 59 -16.65 21.19 -7.75
N GLN A 60 -16.50 20.01 -8.36
CA GLN A 60 -17.00 18.75 -7.80
C GLN A 60 -15.83 18.00 -7.13
N PRO A 61 -16.01 17.37 -5.96
CA PRO A 61 -14.97 16.56 -5.33
C PRO A 61 -14.77 15.23 -6.10
N PRO A 62 -13.53 14.72 -6.23
CA PRO A 62 -13.27 13.50 -6.99
C PRO A 62 -13.81 12.25 -6.26
N ALA A 63 -14.58 11.44 -6.99
CA ALA A 63 -15.05 10.13 -6.55
C ALA A 63 -13.87 9.16 -6.36
N SER A 64 -13.91 8.38 -5.29
CA SER A 64 -12.93 7.33 -4.98
C SER A 64 -12.81 6.31 -6.12
N PRO A 65 -11.60 5.90 -6.55
CA PRO A 65 -11.41 4.92 -7.61
C PRO A 65 -11.91 3.52 -7.18
N PRO A 66 -12.46 2.72 -8.12
CA PRO A 66 -12.94 1.36 -7.84
C PRO A 66 -11.79 0.44 -7.46
N LEU A 67 -12.05 -0.51 -6.55
CA LEU A 67 -11.05 -1.51 -6.13
C LEU A 67 -10.51 -2.27 -7.36
N PRO A 68 -9.19 -2.54 -7.43
CA PRO A 68 -8.61 -3.26 -8.55
C PRO A 68 -9.16 -4.68 -8.60
N THR A 69 -9.80 -5.02 -9.73
CA THR A 69 -10.23 -6.39 -10.04
C THR A 69 -9.01 -7.28 -10.08
N ARG A 70 -8.90 -8.22 -9.14
CA ARG A 70 -7.87 -9.28 -9.16
C ARG A 70 -7.93 -9.95 -10.52
N HIS A 71 -6.91 -9.78 -11.36
CA HIS A 71 -6.89 -10.35 -12.71
C HIS A 71 -6.85 -11.88 -12.61
N VAL A 72 -7.99 -12.51 -12.89
CA VAL A 72 -8.09 -13.97 -12.90
C VAL A 72 -7.81 -14.46 -14.30
N GLN A 73 -6.94 -15.46 -14.42
CA GLN A 73 -6.71 -16.11 -15.70
C GLN A 73 -8.01 -16.78 -16.18
N LEU A 74 -8.41 -16.50 -17.42
CA LEU A 74 -9.59 -17.11 -18.07
C LEU A 74 -9.34 -18.58 -18.46
N THR A 75 -8.11 -19.05 -18.34
CA THR A 75 -7.73 -20.44 -18.62
C THR A 75 -8.38 -21.37 -17.58
N PRO A 76 -9.07 -22.45 -18.00
CA PRO A 76 -9.68 -23.39 -17.05
C PRO A 76 -8.66 -24.02 -16.10
N GLY A 77 -8.81 -23.76 -14.80
CA GLY A 77 -8.05 -24.46 -13.76
C GLY A 77 -8.55 -25.91 -13.55
N PRO A 78 -7.89 -26.71 -12.69
CA PRO A 78 -8.20 -28.13 -12.50
C PRO A 78 -9.65 -28.36 -12.05
N ARG A 79 -10.15 -27.51 -11.15
CA ARG A 79 -11.54 -27.57 -10.67
C ARG A 79 -12.55 -27.15 -11.73
N ALA A 80 -12.24 -26.09 -12.50
CA ALA A 80 -13.10 -25.63 -13.59
C ALA A 80 -13.20 -26.70 -14.70
N ALA A 81 -12.07 -27.32 -15.07
CA ALA A 81 -12.04 -28.44 -16.00
C ALA A 81 -12.80 -29.66 -15.44
N GLY A 82 -12.65 -29.98 -14.15
CA GLY A 82 -13.41 -31.05 -13.50
C GLY A 82 -14.92 -30.83 -13.57
N PHE A 83 -15.37 -29.60 -13.33
CA PHE A 83 -16.78 -29.22 -13.43
C PHE A 83 -17.34 -29.37 -14.85
N GLN A 84 -16.62 -28.87 -15.86
CA GLN A 84 -17.03 -29.02 -17.27
C GLN A 84 -17.12 -30.49 -17.67
N ASN A 85 -16.10 -31.28 -17.33
CA ASN A 85 -16.09 -32.72 -17.59
C ASN A 85 -17.24 -33.46 -16.91
N LEU A 86 -17.62 -33.06 -15.68
CA LEU A 86 -18.75 -33.65 -14.98
C LEU A 86 -20.05 -33.35 -15.72
N LEU A 87 -20.28 -32.10 -16.11
CA LEU A 87 -21.48 -31.71 -16.85
C LEU A 87 -21.60 -32.42 -18.20
N ASP A 88 -20.50 -32.52 -18.96
CA ASP A 88 -20.47 -33.26 -20.22
C ASP A 88 -20.80 -34.74 -20.01
N LYS A 89 -20.20 -35.39 -19.00
CA LYS A 89 -20.49 -36.79 -18.65
C LYS A 89 -21.94 -37.00 -18.22
N SER A 90 -22.49 -36.07 -17.44
CA SER A 90 -23.89 -36.11 -17.01
C SER A 90 -24.84 -36.00 -18.21
N LEU A 91 -24.59 -35.06 -19.13
CA LEU A 91 -25.36 -34.91 -20.36
C LEU A 91 -25.30 -36.18 -21.21
N GLU A 92 -24.11 -36.74 -21.42
CA GLU A 92 -23.94 -37.99 -22.17
C GLU A 92 -24.69 -39.16 -21.52
N SER A 93 -24.67 -39.26 -20.18
CA SER A 93 -25.42 -40.28 -19.44
C SER A 93 -26.93 -40.13 -19.66
N THR A 94 -27.45 -38.90 -19.61
CA THR A 94 -28.87 -38.63 -19.88
C THR A 94 -29.25 -38.99 -21.31
N LEU A 95 -28.44 -38.61 -22.30
CA LEU A 95 -28.69 -38.94 -23.71
C LEU A 95 -28.62 -40.46 -23.96
N LYS A 96 -27.71 -41.17 -23.28
CA LYS A 96 -27.60 -42.64 -23.37
C LYS A 96 -28.86 -43.38 -22.88
N LYS A 97 -29.64 -42.79 -21.97
CA LYS A 97 -30.91 -43.38 -21.51
C LYS A 97 -31.99 -43.38 -22.59
N VAL A 98 -31.89 -42.47 -23.57
CA VAL A 98 -32.73 -42.49 -24.78
C VAL A 98 -32.13 -43.48 -25.78
N SER A 99 -31.99 -44.74 -25.36
CA SER A 99 -31.54 -45.83 -26.23
C SER A 99 -32.62 -46.20 -27.23
N TRP A 100 -32.22 -46.87 -28.31
CA TRP A 100 -33.16 -47.35 -29.32
C TRP A 100 -34.23 -48.26 -28.72
N ASP A 101 -33.85 -49.16 -27.81
CA ASP A 101 -34.79 -50.11 -27.20
C ASP A 101 -35.86 -49.40 -26.36
N ASN A 102 -35.45 -48.40 -25.56
CA ASN A 102 -36.37 -47.60 -24.77
C ASN A 102 -37.30 -46.74 -25.66
N PHE A 103 -36.77 -46.23 -26.78
CA PHE A 103 -37.55 -45.38 -27.68
C PHE A 103 -38.53 -46.21 -28.54
N ALA A 104 -38.11 -47.38 -29.02
CA ALA A 104 -38.95 -48.29 -29.81
C ALA A 104 -40.06 -48.91 -28.96
N ALA A 105 -39.81 -49.20 -27.68
CA ALA A 105 -40.83 -49.70 -26.75
C ALA A 105 -42.01 -48.72 -26.57
N CYS A 106 -41.75 -47.41 -26.62
CA CYS A 106 -42.78 -46.38 -26.52
C CYS A 106 -43.58 -46.18 -27.83
N TYR A 107 -43.05 -46.62 -28.98
CA TYR A 107 -43.67 -46.45 -30.30
C TYR A 107 -43.70 -47.76 -31.11
N PRO A 108 -44.38 -48.81 -30.63
CA PRO A 108 -44.30 -50.14 -31.22
C PRO A 108 -44.82 -50.21 -32.67
N THR A 109 -45.88 -49.47 -33.00
CA THR A 109 -46.50 -49.47 -34.33
C THR A 109 -45.56 -48.89 -35.40
N ILE A 110 -44.92 -47.76 -35.10
CA ILE A 110 -44.02 -47.06 -36.03
C ILE A 110 -42.67 -47.80 -36.12
N ALA A 111 -42.22 -48.40 -35.01
CA ALA A 111 -41.02 -49.23 -35.00
C ALA A 111 -41.15 -50.46 -35.93
N ALA A 112 -42.35 -51.04 -36.05
CA ALA A 112 -42.63 -52.14 -36.97
C ALA A 112 -42.79 -51.68 -38.43
N GLN A 113 -43.46 -50.55 -38.68
CA GLN A 113 -43.76 -50.09 -40.05
C GLN A 113 -42.62 -49.34 -40.71
N ALA A 114 -41.86 -48.52 -39.97
CA ALA A 114 -40.81 -47.66 -40.52
C ALA A 114 -39.66 -47.45 -39.52
N PRO A 115 -38.88 -48.50 -39.20
CA PRO A 115 -37.78 -48.41 -38.23
C PRO A 115 -36.67 -47.42 -38.65
N ALA A 116 -36.45 -47.24 -39.96
CA ALA A 116 -35.45 -46.31 -40.47
C ALA A 116 -35.79 -44.85 -40.14
N THR A 117 -37.04 -44.43 -40.35
CA THR A 117 -37.52 -43.08 -40.06
C THR A 117 -37.48 -42.82 -38.55
N LEU A 118 -37.90 -43.78 -37.73
CA LEU A 118 -37.89 -43.63 -36.27
C LEU A 118 -36.45 -43.49 -35.72
N LYS A 119 -35.49 -44.26 -36.26
CA LYS A 119 -34.06 -44.12 -35.92
C LYS A 119 -33.50 -42.75 -36.30
N ALA A 120 -33.91 -42.22 -37.46
CA ALA A 120 -33.51 -40.88 -37.89
C ALA A 120 -34.04 -39.79 -36.93
N VAL A 121 -35.31 -39.88 -36.52
CA VAL A 121 -35.93 -38.95 -35.56
C VAL A 121 -35.24 -39.02 -34.20
N GLN A 122 -35.00 -40.23 -33.67
CA GLN A 122 -34.28 -40.40 -32.40
C GLN A 122 -32.89 -39.75 -32.47
N LYS A 123 -32.12 -40.05 -33.52
CA LYS A 123 -30.78 -39.49 -33.71
C LYS A 123 -30.81 -37.96 -33.79
N GLN A 124 -31.74 -37.41 -34.58
CA GLN A 124 -31.90 -35.96 -34.71
C GLN A 124 -32.29 -35.30 -33.38
N MET A 125 -33.15 -35.94 -32.60
CA MET A 125 -33.55 -35.44 -31.28
C MET A 125 -32.37 -35.42 -30.31
N ILE A 126 -31.59 -36.51 -30.23
CA ILE A 126 -30.41 -36.61 -29.37
C ILE A 126 -29.36 -35.57 -29.77
N ASP A 127 -29.09 -35.43 -31.06
CA ASP A 127 -28.11 -34.48 -31.59
C ASP A 127 -28.52 -33.02 -31.34
N ARG A 128 -29.80 -32.70 -31.61
CA ARG A 128 -30.33 -31.35 -31.38
C ARG A 128 -30.33 -31.00 -29.90
N LEU A 129 -30.77 -31.91 -29.04
CA LEU A 129 -30.79 -31.70 -27.59
C LEU A 129 -29.36 -31.53 -27.05
N GLY A 130 -28.43 -32.40 -27.47
CA GLY A 130 -27.03 -32.31 -27.09
C GLY A 130 -26.39 -30.98 -27.49
N THR A 131 -26.63 -30.54 -28.73
CA THR A 131 -26.11 -29.26 -29.24
C THR A 131 -26.70 -28.07 -28.49
N LEU A 132 -28.02 -28.05 -28.25
CA LEU A 132 -28.67 -26.97 -27.51
C LEU A 132 -28.16 -26.89 -26.07
N CYS A 133 -28.10 -28.01 -25.35
CA CYS A 133 -27.60 -28.04 -23.98
C CYS A 133 -26.15 -27.56 -23.88
N ARG A 134 -25.25 -28.04 -24.76
CA ARG A 134 -23.85 -27.57 -24.78
C ARG A 134 -23.76 -26.07 -25.03
N ARG A 135 -24.56 -25.53 -25.94
CA ARG A 135 -24.60 -24.08 -26.21
C ARG A 135 -25.11 -23.28 -25.01
N GLU A 136 -26.17 -23.73 -24.35
CA GLU A 136 -26.68 -23.07 -23.15
C GLU A 136 -25.67 -23.15 -21.98
N PHE A 137 -24.94 -24.26 -21.84
CA PHE A 137 -23.87 -24.37 -20.85
C PHE A 137 -22.76 -23.35 -21.09
N GLN A 138 -22.32 -23.16 -22.34
CA GLN A 138 -21.33 -22.13 -22.67
C GLN A 138 -21.84 -20.71 -22.34
N SER A 139 -23.08 -20.41 -22.71
CA SER A 139 -23.73 -19.14 -22.37
C SER A 139 -23.74 -18.89 -20.86
N ILE A 140 -24.06 -19.91 -20.06
CA ILE A 140 -24.05 -19.82 -18.59
C ILE A 140 -22.62 -19.64 -18.05
N TYR A 141 -21.62 -20.34 -18.61
CA TYR A 141 -20.23 -20.19 -18.19
C TYR A 141 -19.72 -18.77 -18.38
N GLU A 142 -20.07 -18.14 -19.51
CA GLU A 142 -19.71 -16.75 -19.82
C GLU A 142 -20.46 -15.76 -18.93
N GLN A 143 -21.80 -15.86 -18.87
CA GLN A 143 -22.65 -14.94 -18.11
C GLN A 143 -22.33 -14.90 -16.62
N ARG A 144 -22.02 -16.07 -16.03
CA ARG A 144 -21.72 -16.17 -14.59
C ARG A 144 -20.22 -16.17 -14.30
N GLN A 145 -19.37 -16.07 -15.33
CA GLN A 145 -17.92 -16.10 -15.22
C GLN A 145 -17.42 -17.28 -14.38
N VAL A 146 -18.00 -18.47 -14.61
CA VAL A 146 -17.81 -19.64 -13.73
C VAL A 146 -16.33 -20.04 -13.65
N VAL A 147 -15.63 -19.99 -14.78
CA VAL A 147 -14.20 -20.34 -14.85
C VAL A 147 -13.36 -19.40 -13.99
N ALA A 148 -13.61 -18.08 -14.08
CA ALA A 148 -12.91 -17.10 -13.25
C ALA A 148 -13.20 -17.36 -11.76
N LYS A 149 -14.46 -17.56 -11.36
CA LYS A 149 -14.81 -17.82 -9.96
C LYS A 149 -14.24 -19.11 -9.41
N MET A 150 -14.18 -20.17 -10.20
CA MET A 150 -13.54 -21.42 -9.79
C MET A 150 -12.03 -21.27 -9.67
N ASN A 151 -11.39 -20.49 -10.54
CA ASN A 151 -9.96 -20.20 -10.46
C ASN A 151 -9.62 -19.31 -9.26
N GLU A 152 -10.45 -18.29 -8.95
CA GLU A 152 -10.34 -17.49 -7.72
C GLU A 152 -10.40 -18.40 -6.48
N LEU A 153 -11.35 -19.33 -6.46
CA LEU A 153 -11.53 -20.25 -5.36
C LEU A 153 -10.32 -21.19 -5.19
N GLU A 154 -9.74 -21.70 -6.28
CA GLU A 154 -8.52 -22.52 -6.21
C GLU A 154 -7.31 -21.71 -5.71
N SER A 155 -7.20 -20.44 -6.12
CA SER A 155 -6.20 -19.52 -5.58
C SER A 155 -6.39 -19.27 -4.08
N LEU A 156 -7.63 -19.15 -3.60
CA LEU A 156 -7.92 -18.98 -2.18
C LEU A 156 -7.60 -20.24 -1.37
N ILE A 157 -7.89 -21.42 -1.90
CA ILE A 157 -7.56 -22.70 -1.25
C ILE A 157 -6.05 -22.88 -1.14
N SER A 158 -5.30 -22.59 -2.20
CA SER A 158 -3.84 -22.69 -2.17
C SER A 158 -3.21 -21.67 -1.21
N GLU A 159 -3.71 -20.44 -1.15
CA GLU A 159 -3.29 -19.47 -0.13
C GLU A 159 -3.62 -19.92 1.29
N ALA A 160 -4.83 -20.46 1.52
CA ALA A 160 -5.23 -20.95 2.83
C ALA A 160 -4.39 -22.15 3.28
N SER A 161 -4.12 -23.10 2.37
CA SER A 161 -3.22 -24.23 2.63
C SER A 161 -1.83 -23.72 3.01
N ARG A 162 -1.27 -22.78 2.24
CA ARG A 162 0.04 -22.21 2.53
C ARG A 162 0.09 -21.54 3.90
N ARG A 163 -0.93 -20.76 4.27
CA ARG A 163 -1.01 -20.13 5.61
C ARG A 163 -1.10 -21.16 6.73
N LYS A 164 -1.81 -22.27 6.51
CA LYS A 164 -1.90 -23.38 7.47
C LYS A 164 -0.55 -24.08 7.66
N ASP A 165 0.18 -24.28 6.57
CA ASP A 165 1.53 -24.87 6.59
C ASP A 165 2.54 -23.94 7.29
N GLU A 166 2.52 -22.64 6.96
CA GLU A 166 3.36 -21.60 7.60
C GLU A 166 3.09 -21.46 9.11
N ALA A 167 1.84 -21.66 9.54
CA ALA A 167 1.45 -21.58 10.94
C ALA A 167 1.77 -22.85 11.76
N GLY A 168 2.34 -23.89 11.15
CA GLY A 168 2.64 -25.15 11.84
C GLY A 168 1.40 -25.90 12.34
N MET A 169 0.20 -25.51 11.90
CA MET A 169 -1.08 -26.09 12.31
C MET A 169 -1.44 -27.36 11.52
N GLN A 170 -0.43 -28.15 11.14
CA GLN A 170 -0.62 -29.43 10.50
C GLN A 170 -1.28 -30.39 11.50
N GLY A 171 -2.60 -30.59 11.36
CA GLY A 171 -3.38 -31.51 12.19
C GLY A 171 -4.31 -30.85 13.22
N ILE A 172 -4.27 -29.52 13.38
CA ILE A 172 -5.25 -28.79 14.21
C ILE A 172 -6.38 -28.33 13.29
N GLU A 173 -7.44 -29.14 13.19
CA GLU A 173 -8.68 -28.80 12.49
C GLU A 173 -9.60 -28.00 13.41
N GLU A 174 -9.22 -26.76 13.73
CA GLU A 174 -10.22 -25.84 14.24
C GLU A 174 -11.07 -25.34 13.06
N PRO A 175 -12.40 -25.54 13.08
CA PRO A 175 -13.24 -25.13 11.98
C PRO A 175 -13.16 -23.60 11.80
N PRO A 176 -12.98 -23.10 10.56
CA PRO A 176 -12.87 -21.67 10.33
C PRO A 176 -14.15 -20.98 10.81
N VAL A 177 -14.00 -19.94 11.62
CA VAL A 177 -15.13 -19.16 12.12
C VAL A 177 -15.82 -18.51 10.93
N PRO A 178 -17.11 -18.79 10.70
CA PRO A 178 -17.80 -18.27 9.54
C PRO A 178 -18.05 -16.76 9.69
N PRO A 179 -17.97 -15.97 8.60
CA PRO A 179 -18.01 -14.51 8.67
C PRO A 179 -19.31 -13.93 9.24
N HIS A 180 -20.41 -14.69 9.22
CA HIS A 180 -21.71 -14.25 9.75
C HIS A 180 -21.82 -14.35 11.27
N THR A 181 -20.92 -15.06 11.95
CA THR A 181 -20.86 -15.11 13.42
C THR A 181 -19.91 -14.06 13.99
N LEU A 182 -19.14 -13.36 13.14
CA LEU A 182 -18.22 -12.31 13.58
C LEU A 182 -18.98 -11.01 13.83
N PRO A 183 -18.64 -10.27 14.91
CA PRO A 183 -19.16 -8.93 15.12
C PRO A 183 -18.64 -7.96 14.04
N ALA A 184 -19.45 -6.94 13.72
CA ALA A 184 -19.14 -5.98 12.66
C ALA A 184 -17.80 -5.26 12.85
N GLU A 185 -17.42 -4.97 14.10
CA GLU A 185 -16.15 -4.33 14.43
C GLU A 185 -14.94 -5.19 14.01
N GLN A 186 -15.01 -6.51 14.22
CA GLN A 186 -13.92 -7.41 13.83
C GLN A 186 -13.80 -7.51 12.30
N VAL A 187 -14.92 -7.53 11.57
CA VAL A 187 -14.91 -7.53 10.11
C VAL A 187 -14.31 -6.23 9.57
N PHE A 188 -14.71 -5.10 10.16
CA PHE A 188 -14.17 -3.79 9.80
C PHE A 188 -12.67 -3.68 10.09
N ALA A 189 -12.24 -4.07 11.29
CA ALA A 189 -10.84 -4.08 11.68
C ALA A 189 -10.00 -5.01 10.79
N ALA A 190 -10.51 -6.20 10.45
CA ALA A 190 -9.84 -7.15 9.56
C ALA A 190 -9.66 -6.58 8.14
N HIS A 191 -10.63 -5.82 7.63
CA HIS A 191 -10.51 -5.15 6.34
C HIS A 191 -9.54 -3.97 6.38
N LEU A 192 -9.50 -3.22 7.48
CA LEU A 192 -8.67 -2.03 7.62
C LEU A 192 -7.20 -2.38 7.93
N ALA A 193 -6.95 -3.50 8.61
CA ALA A 193 -5.62 -4.00 8.96
C ALA A 193 -4.62 -4.09 7.78
N PRO A 194 -4.93 -4.69 6.60
CA PRO A 194 -3.98 -4.73 5.49
C PRO A 194 -3.63 -3.34 4.95
N HIS A 195 -4.59 -2.42 4.91
CA HIS A 195 -4.34 -1.04 4.48
C HIS A 195 -3.45 -0.30 5.48
N LEU A 196 -3.72 -0.41 6.78
CA LEU A 196 -2.87 0.18 7.80
C LEU A 196 -1.46 -0.42 7.78
N LYS A 197 -1.32 -1.74 7.60
CA LYS A 197 -0.02 -2.40 7.50
C LYS A 197 0.78 -1.90 6.29
N GLN A 198 0.13 -1.70 5.14
CA GLN A 198 0.77 -1.11 3.96
C GLN A 198 1.21 0.34 4.21
N GLN A 199 0.37 1.16 4.86
CA GLN A 199 0.73 2.54 5.19
C GLN A 199 1.87 2.59 6.21
N GLN A 200 1.83 1.74 7.24
CA GLN A 200 2.89 1.62 8.24
C GLN A 200 4.22 1.24 7.60
N SER A 201 4.24 0.27 6.68
CA SER A 201 5.49 -0.11 6.00
C SER A 201 6.05 1.02 5.12
N GLN A 202 5.18 1.76 4.42
CA GLN A 202 5.58 2.93 3.64
C GLN A 202 6.16 4.05 4.53
N LEU A 203 5.52 4.34 5.65
CA LEU A 203 6.00 5.36 6.59
C LEU A 203 7.30 4.94 7.26
N ASN A 204 7.45 3.68 7.65
CA ASN A 204 8.70 3.16 8.20
C ASN A 204 9.86 3.27 7.18
N ALA A 205 9.60 2.93 5.90
CA ALA A 205 10.61 3.07 4.85
C ALA A 205 11.02 4.55 4.64
N LYS A 206 10.06 5.47 4.65
CA LYS A 206 10.34 6.92 4.58
C LYS A 206 11.13 7.40 5.79
N LEU A 207 10.74 6.99 6.99
CA LEU A 207 11.42 7.34 8.24
C LEU A 207 12.87 6.85 8.21
N GLN A 208 13.10 5.60 7.80
CA GLN A 208 14.44 5.04 7.66
C GLN A 208 15.28 5.80 6.63
N THR A 209 14.67 6.20 5.50
CA THR A 209 15.34 7.01 4.47
C THR A 209 15.76 8.38 5.01
N VAL A 210 14.86 9.06 5.73
CA VAL A 210 15.15 10.38 6.32
C VAL A 210 16.19 10.26 7.43
N GLN A 211 16.11 9.25 8.29
CA GLN A 211 17.13 9.01 9.33
C GLN A 211 18.51 8.75 8.72
N ALA A 212 18.60 7.93 7.67
CA ALA A 212 19.85 7.69 6.97
C ALA A 212 20.40 8.97 6.29
N HIS A 213 19.53 9.82 5.75
CA HIS A 213 19.93 11.11 5.18
C HIS A 213 20.43 12.09 6.25
N ASN A 214 19.71 12.18 7.38
CA ASN A 214 20.10 13.05 8.49
C ASN A 214 21.43 12.61 9.11
N ALA A 215 21.68 11.30 9.24
CA ALA A 215 22.96 10.79 9.71
C ALA A 215 24.11 11.24 8.79
N LYS A 216 23.96 11.09 7.46
CA LYS A 216 24.96 11.55 6.48
C LYS A 216 25.21 13.06 6.55
N LEU A 217 24.14 13.85 6.66
CA LEU A 217 24.27 15.31 6.79
C LEU A 217 24.98 15.69 8.09
N PHE A 218 24.68 14.99 9.19
CA PHE A 218 25.34 15.23 10.45
C PHE A 218 26.85 14.91 10.38
N ASP A 219 27.21 13.78 9.78
CA ASP A 219 28.61 13.40 9.57
C ASP A 219 29.35 14.44 8.70
N GLU A 220 28.70 14.94 7.65
CA GLU A 220 29.26 15.99 6.79
C GLU A 220 29.44 17.32 7.54
N VAL A 221 28.46 17.74 8.35
CA VAL A 221 28.59 18.94 9.18
C VAL A 221 29.73 18.80 10.18
N GLN A 222 29.92 17.62 10.79
CA GLN A 222 31.03 17.39 11.70
C GLN A 222 32.38 17.44 10.99
N ARG A 223 32.47 16.85 9.79
CA ARG A 223 33.66 16.94 8.94
C ARG A 223 34.00 18.39 8.60
N GLN A 224 33.00 19.16 8.18
CA GLN A 224 33.17 20.59 7.85
C GLN A 224 33.58 21.41 9.07
N ARG A 225 33.04 21.12 10.25
CA ARG A 225 33.44 21.81 11.50
C ARG A 225 34.90 21.53 11.86
N ALA A 226 35.35 20.29 11.75
CA ALA A 226 36.75 19.94 11.99
C ALA A 226 37.69 20.59 10.94
N GLU A 227 37.27 20.66 9.67
CA GLU A 227 38.00 21.36 8.63
C GLU A 227 38.10 22.86 8.93
N MET A 228 37.00 23.52 9.31
CA MET A 228 37.00 24.93 9.71
C MET A 228 37.93 25.19 10.89
N GLU A 229 37.91 24.34 11.92
CA GLU A 229 38.80 24.46 13.08
C GLU A 229 40.28 24.37 12.66
N SER A 230 40.61 23.42 11.77
CA SER A 230 41.98 23.30 11.25
C SER A 230 42.41 24.49 10.40
N LEU A 231 41.50 25.07 9.60
CA LEU A 231 41.77 26.25 8.79
C LEU A 231 41.95 27.49 9.66
N VAL A 232 41.17 27.64 10.72
CA VAL A 232 41.34 28.73 11.69
C VAL A 232 42.69 28.64 12.39
N GLN A 233 43.09 27.45 12.86
CA GLN A 233 44.41 27.25 13.47
C GLN A 233 45.55 27.56 12.49
N LEU A 234 45.40 27.18 11.21
CA LEU A 234 46.38 27.51 10.19
C LEU A 234 46.46 29.03 9.96
N LEU A 235 45.32 29.73 9.93
CA LEU A 235 45.28 31.18 9.79
C LEU A 235 45.92 31.88 10.99
N GLU A 236 45.59 31.47 12.22
CA GLU A 236 46.20 31.99 13.45
C GLU A 236 47.72 31.85 13.41
N LYS A 237 48.23 30.69 13.00
CA LYS A 237 49.66 30.47 12.82
C LYS A 237 50.27 31.37 11.74
N THR A 238 49.62 31.52 10.59
CA THR A 238 50.14 32.42 9.54
C THR A 238 50.13 33.89 9.96
N LEU A 239 49.17 34.32 10.79
CA LEU A 239 49.16 35.65 11.37
C LEU A 239 50.31 35.83 12.36
N GLU A 240 50.57 34.85 13.22
CA GLU A 240 51.73 34.86 14.12
C GLU A 240 53.05 34.90 13.32
N ASP A 241 53.15 34.14 12.23
CA ASP A 241 54.32 34.17 11.34
C ASP A 241 54.51 35.55 10.67
N ILE A 242 53.41 36.22 10.28
CA ILE A 242 53.44 37.59 9.72
C ILE A 242 53.81 38.62 10.78
N ASP A 243 53.25 38.52 11.99
CA ASP A 243 53.57 39.41 13.11
C ASP A 243 55.04 39.27 13.50
N ASN A 244 55.56 38.03 13.54
CA ASN A 244 56.98 37.76 13.77
C ASN A 244 57.86 38.32 12.64
N ALA A 245 57.48 38.12 11.38
CA ALA A 245 58.21 38.70 10.25
C ALA A 245 58.18 40.24 10.27
N SER A 246 57.07 40.85 10.66
CA SER A 246 56.95 42.31 10.82
C SER A 246 57.85 42.83 11.93
N GLN A 247 57.92 42.14 13.08
CA GLN A 247 58.83 42.51 14.18
C GLN A 247 60.30 42.42 13.73
N MET A 248 60.68 41.36 13.04
CA MET A 248 62.04 41.22 12.49
C MET A 248 62.37 42.29 11.44
N MET A 249 61.40 42.69 10.62
CA MET A 249 61.59 43.81 9.68
C MET A 249 61.73 45.16 10.38
N ASP A 250 61.04 45.38 11.51
CA ASP A 250 61.15 46.62 12.30
C ASP A 250 62.56 46.76 12.91
N GLU A 251 63.12 45.66 13.43
CA GLU A 251 64.51 45.62 13.93
C GLU A 251 65.53 45.94 12.82
N VAL A 252 65.38 45.31 11.64
CA VAL A 252 66.26 45.57 10.50
C VAL A 252 66.08 47.00 9.96
N ALA A 253 64.86 47.54 9.99
CA ALA A 253 64.59 48.92 9.58
C ALA A 253 65.25 49.93 10.54
N ASP A 254 65.21 49.67 11.84
CA ASP A 254 65.90 50.47 12.86
C ASP A 254 67.42 50.42 12.70
N ASP A 255 67.99 49.23 12.43
CA ASP A 255 69.42 49.08 12.20
C ASP A 255 69.87 49.71 10.88
N LEU A 256 69.09 49.58 9.80
CA LEU A 256 69.36 50.25 8.53
C LEU A 256 69.20 51.78 8.67
N ALA A 257 68.24 52.27 9.46
CA ALA A 257 68.12 53.70 9.76
C ALA A 257 69.32 54.24 10.55
N ARG A 258 69.88 53.43 11.46
CA ARG A 258 71.14 53.77 12.15
C ARG A 258 72.33 53.75 11.18
N GLU A 259 72.46 52.72 10.34
CA GLU A 259 73.53 52.59 9.36
C GLU A 259 73.48 53.74 8.33
N THR A 260 72.28 54.09 7.85
CA THR A 260 72.08 55.21 6.93
C THR A 260 72.47 56.54 7.59
N ARG A 261 72.08 56.77 8.86
CA ARG A 261 72.52 57.97 9.60
C ARG A 261 74.03 58.00 9.81
N THR A 262 74.68 56.87 10.09
CA THR A 262 76.15 56.82 10.21
C THR A 262 76.84 57.10 8.88
N VAL A 263 76.34 56.52 7.78
CA VAL A 263 76.89 56.78 6.44
C VAL A 263 76.65 58.22 6.00
N GLU A 264 75.49 58.81 6.29
CA GLU A 264 75.22 60.24 6.04
C GLU A 264 76.19 61.15 6.80
N MET A 265 76.51 60.84 8.07
CA MET A 265 77.52 61.59 8.84
C MET A 265 78.92 61.42 8.25
N GLU A 266 79.32 60.20 7.87
CA GLU A 266 80.62 59.93 7.25
C GLU A 266 80.77 60.58 5.85
N MET A 267 79.68 60.75 5.11
CA MET A 267 79.67 61.48 3.84
C MET A 267 79.70 63.01 4.04
N ALA A 268 79.25 63.53 5.19
CA ALA A 268 79.29 64.96 5.52
C ALA A 268 80.63 65.43 6.10
N GLU A 269 81.46 64.52 6.61
CA GLU A 269 82.80 64.82 7.16
C GLU A 269 83.94 64.76 6.11
N LYS A 270 83.64 64.46 4.84
CA LYS A 270 84.57 64.55 3.70
C LYS A 270 84.33 65.80 2.85
#